data_AF-A0A4P8ILK4-F1
#
_entry.id   AF-A0A4P8ILK4-F1
#
_cell.length_a   1.000
_cell.length_b   1.000
_cell.length_c   1.000
_cell.angle_alpha   90.00
_cell.angle_beta   90.00
_cell.angle_gamma   90.00
#
_symmetry.space_group_name_H-M   'P 1'
#
loop_
_entity.id
_entity.type
_entity.pdbx_description
1 polymer ?
#
loop_
_entity_poly.entity_id
_entity_poly.type
_entity_poly.pdbx_seq_one_letter_code
_entity_poly.pdbx_strand_id
1 'polypeptide(L)'
;MQIGRFMTMPAPEPRPDAEILSRGIELAVAAEQLGLSHVWLAEHHFTNYAYSSRPLMLLSHIAARTCRIRLGALPQAQVLASMRRFAEHVMPAFAEAHVEEMPA
;
A
#
# COMPACT_ATOMS: atom_id res chain seq x y z
N MET A 1 20.14 -16.90 6.38
CA MET A 1 18.72 -16.72 6.02
C MET A 1 18.37 -15.24 6.17
N GLN A 2 17.58 -14.65 5.25
CA GLN A 2 17.14 -13.25 5.31
C GLN A 2 15.66 -13.21 5.68
N ILE A 3 15.28 -12.40 6.68
CA ILE A 3 13.89 -12.25 7.12
C ILE A 3 13.47 -10.78 6.91
N GLY A 4 12.25 -10.55 6.45
CA GLY A 4 11.71 -9.21 6.17
C GLY A 4 10.25 -9.04 6.57
N ARG A 5 9.74 -7.82 6.47
CA ARG A 5 8.37 -7.43 6.81
C ARG A 5 7.61 -6.97 5.57
N PHE A 6 6.49 -7.61 5.29
CA PHE A 6 5.49 -7.09 4.35
C PHE A 6 4.44 -6.28 5.12
N MET A 7 4.13 -5.08 4.64
CA MET A 7 3.21 -4.14 5.27
C MET A 7 2.03 -3.88 4.33
N THR A 8 0.85 -4.32 4.76
CA THR A 8 -0.42 -4.05 4.08
C THR A 8 -1.07 -2.75 4.54
N MET A 9 -0.57 -2.11 5.60
CA MET A 9 -1.12 -0.87 6.17
C MET A 9 -2.63 -0.94 6.49
N PRO A 10 -3.08 -1.96 7.27
CA PRO A 10 -4.50 -2.19 7.50
C PRO A 10 -5.11 -1.13 8.45
N ALA A 11 -6.36 -0.79 8.17
CA ALA A 11 -7.21 0.07 9.00
C ALA A 11 -8.66 -0.48 8.95
N PRO A 12 -8.93 -1.56 9.71
CA PRO A 12 -10.25 -2.21 9.70
C PRO A 12 -11.37 -1.27 10.17
N GLU A 13 -11.08 -0.38 11.10
CA GLU A 13 -11.92 0.78 11.40
C GLU A 13 -11.29 2.06 10.79
N PRO A 14 -12.11 3.05 10.39
CA PRO A 14 -11.61 4.34 9.94
C PRO A 14 -10.71 5.00 10.98
N ARG A 15 -9.54 5.45 10.54
CA ARG A 15 -8.57 6.18 11.36
C ARG A 15 -8.03 7.36 10.58
N PRO A 16 -7.55 8.41 11.26
CA PRO A 16 -6.88 9.50 10.58
C PRO A 16 -5.68 8.98 9.77
N ASP A 17 -5.60 9.37 8.49
CA ASP A 17 -4.56 8.93 7.56
C ASP A 17 -3.15 9.12 8.13
N ALA A 18 -2.93 10.25 8.81
CA ALA A 18 -1.66 10.57 9.46
C ALA A 18 -1.24 9.55 10.53
N GLU A 19 -2.19 8.99 11.28
CA GLU A 19 -1.93 7.96 12.29
C GLU A 19 -1.43 6.68 11.63
N ILE A 20 -2.13 6.22 10.58
CA ILE A 20 -1.78 4.98 9.86
C ILE A 20 -0.42 5.11 9.18
N LEU A 21 -0.14 6.26 8.56
CA LEU A 21 1.14 6.55 7.94
C LEU A 21 2.28 6.61 8.97
N SER A 22 2.09 7.30 10.10
CA SER A 22 3.09 7.35 11.19
C SER A 22 3.42 5.95 11.67
N ARG A 23 2.40 5.12 11.93
CA ARG A 23 2.57 3.73 12.35
C ARG A 23 3.36 2.90 11.35
N GLY A 24 3.12 3.08 10.05
CA GLY A 24 3.89 2.40 8.99
C GLY A 24 5.37 2.80 9.00
N ILE A 25 5.65 4.08 9.21
CA ILE A 25 7.03 4.60 9.32
C ILE A 25 7.72 4.02 10.56
N GLU A 26 7.06 4.08 11.71
CA GLU A 26 7.57 3.54 12.98
C GLU A 26 7.86 2.03 12.89
N LEU A 27 6.97 1.27 12.24
CA LEU A 27 7.17 -0.16 11.99
C LEU A 27 8.40 -0.43 11.13
N ALA A 28 8.65 0.38 10.09
CA ALA A 28 9.81 0.21 9.23
C ALA A 28 11.13 0.55 9.96
N VAL A 29 11.13 1.60 10.78
CA VAL A 29 12.27 1.95 11.63
C VAL A 29 12.54 0.87 12.67
N ALA A 30 11.50 0.37 13.34
CA ALA A 30 11.62 -0.73 14.30
C ALA A 30 12.15 -2.01 13.62
N ALA A 31 11.69 -2.29 12.39
CA ALA A 31 12.18 -3.43 11.62
C ALA A 31 13.70 -3.35 11.37
N GLU A 32 14.22 -2.16 11.05
CA GLU A 32 15.67 -1.96 10.90
C GLU A 32 16.43 -2.14 12.21
N GLN A 33 15.89 -1.63 13.32
CA GLN A 33 16.51 -1.75 14.65
C GLN A 33 16.59 -3.21 15.10
N LEU A 34 15.59 -4.02 14.74
CA LEU A 34 15.55 -5.46 15.00
C LEU A 34 16.41 -6.29 14.03
N GLY A 35 17.07 -5.65 13.05
CA GLY A 35 17.96 -6.33 12.11
C GLY A 35 17.24 -7.09 10.99
N LEU A 36 15.98 -6.75 10.68
CA LEU A 36 15.30 -7.27 9.50
C LEU A 36 15.97 -6.76 8.23
N SER A 37 15.96 -7.61 7.21
CA SER A 37 16.65 -7.35 5.94
C SER A 37 15.87 -6.45 4.99
N HIS A 38 14.53 -6.55 5.01
CA HIS A 38 13.66 -5.89 4.04
C HIS A 38 12.35 -5.41 4.66
N VAL A 39 11.83 -4.30 4.14
CA VAL A 39 10.43 -3.87 4.28
C VAL A 39 9.82 -3.75 2.90
N TRP A 40 8.65 -4.34 2.71
CA TRP A 40 7.84 -4.25 1.50
C TRP A 40 6.49 -3.61 1.80
N LEU A 41 6.03 -2.73 0.91
CA LEU A 41 4.71 -2.12 0.99
C LEU A 41 3.79 -2.67 -0.10
N ALA A 42 2.56 -3.01 0.29
CA ALA A 42 1.47 -3.26 -0.64
C ALA A 42 0.98 -1.96 -1.28
N GLU A 43 0.28 -2.06 -2.41
CA GLU A 43 -0.40 -0.93 -3.05
C GLU A 43 -1.90 -1.17 -3.06
N HIS A 44 -2.67 -0.16 -2.63
CA HIS A 44 -4.10 -0.24 -2.41
C HIS A 44 -4.78 1.01 -2.95
N HIS A 45 -5.75 0.82 -3.83
CA HIS A 45 -6.57 1.89 -4.43
C HIS A 45 -8.04 1.61 -4.16
N PHE A 46 -8.79 2.66 -3.85
CA PHE A 46 -10.26 2.61 -3.71
C PHE A 46 -10.78 1.55 -2.71
N THR A 47 -10.09 1.40 -1.57
CA THR A 47 -10.48 0.47 -0.50
C THR A 47 -10.52 1.18 0.85
N ASN A 48 -11.42 0.72 1.72
CA ASN A 48 -11.51 1.13 3.13
C ASN A 48 -10.70 0.22 4.07
N TYR A 49 -10.06 -0.83 3.55
CA TYR A 49 -9.36 -1.82 4.37
C TYR A 49 -7.93 -1.42 4.71
N ALA A 50 -7.25 -0.67 3.82
CA ALA A 50 -5.81 -0.45 3.91
C ALA A 50 -5.35 0.83 3.21
N TYR A 51 -4.28 1.43 3.74
CA TYR A 51 -3.73 2.71 3.32
C TYR A 51 -2.37 2.57 2.63
N SER A 52 -2.33 2.55 1.30
CA SER A 52 -1.06 2.65 0.55
C SER A 52 -1.30 2.86 -0.95
N SER A 53 -1.86 3.99 -1.38
CA SER A 53 -2.07 4.26 -2.81
C SER A 53 -0.79 4.68 -3.55
N ARG A 54 0.25 5.08 -2.81
CA ARG A 54 1.51 5.62 -3.34
C ARG A 54 2.71 5.06 -2.56
N PRO A 55 2.97 3.75 -2.61
CA PRO A 55 3.98 3.10 -1.76
C PRO A 55 5.38 3.72 -1.93
N LEU A 56 5.76 4.12 -3.16
CA LEU A 56 7.07 4.75 -3.41
C LEU A 56 7.28 6.05 -2.64
N MET A 57 6.23 6.84 -2.40
CA MET A 57 6.33 8.06 -1.59
C MET A 57 6.56 7.73 -0.13
N LEU A 58 5.83 6.76 0.42
CA LEU A 58 6.02 6.31 1.79
C LEU A 58 7.40 5.67 1.98
N LEU A 59 7.87 4.84 1.04
CA LEU A 59 9.21 4.28 1.06
C LEU A 59 10.28 5.36 0.98
N SER A 60 10.09 6.42 0.19
CA SER A 60 11.04 7.53 0.13
C SER A 60 11.17 8.22 1.50
N HIS A 61 10.05 8.36 2.22
CA HIS A 61 10.04 8.93 3.56
C HIS A 61 10.68 8.02 4.62
N ILE A 62 10.50 6.70 4.48
CA ILE A 62 11.15 5.68 5.31
C ILE A 62 12.67 5.67 5.04
N ALA A 63 13.09 5.74 3.77
CA ALA A 63 14.50 5.77 3.37
C ALA A 63 15.28 6.93 4.00
N ALA A 64 14.62 8.05 4.27
CA ALA A 64 15.23 9.18 4.97
C ALA A 64 15.51 8.91 6.47
N ARG A 65 14.94 7.85 7.04
CA ARG A 65 15.03 7.47 8.48
C ARG A 65 15.75 6.15 8.72
N THR A 66 16.07 5.43 7.66
CA THR A 66 16.72 4.12 7.73
C THR A 66 17.96 4.09 6.84
N CYS A 67 18.96 3.30 7.20
CA CYS A 67 20.26 3.30 6.49
C CYS A 67 20.77 1.91 6.07
N ARG A 68 20.12 0.84 6.52
CA ARG A 68 20.51 -0.56 6.27
C ARG A 68 19.38 -1.39 5.65
N ILE A 69 18.14 -1.18 6.08
CA ILE A 69 17.02 -1.99 5.62
C ILE A 69 16.70 -1.72 4.16
N ARG A 70 16.46 -2.78 3.39
CA ARG A 70 16.13 -2.68 1.97
C ARG A 70 14.63 -2.44 1.81
N LEU A 71 14.27 -1.53 0.91
CA LEU A 71 12.90 -1.07 0.71
C LEU A 71 12.34 -1.59 -0.62
N GLY A 72 11.11 -2.11 -0.60
CA GLY A 72 10.50 -2.74 -1.77
C GLY A 72 9.02 -2.39 -1.95
N ALA A 73 8.61 -2.30 -3.20
CA ALA A 73 7.22 -2.20 -3.64
C ALA A 73 7.07 -2.98 -4.96
N LEU A 74 5.83 -3.20 -5.38
CA LEU A 74 5.57 -3.73 -6.73
C LEU A 74 6.09 -2.76 -7.80
N PRO A 75 6.54 -3.26 -8.97
CA PRO A 75 6.94 -2.39 -10.06
C PRO A 75 5.77 -1.51 -10.52
N GLN A 76 5.88 -0.19 -10.37
CA GLN A 76 4.77 0.74 -10.67
C GLN A 76 4.23 0.57 -12.09
N ALA A 77 5.11 0.29 -13.06
CA ALA A 77 4.71 0.02 -14.45
C ALA A 77 3.76 -1.18 -14.57
N GLN A 78 3.99 -2.25 -13.80
CA GLN A 78 3.12 -3.43 -13.80
C GLN A 78 1.79 -3.15 -13.09
N VAL A 79 1.83 -2.39 -11.99
CA VAL A 79 0.61 -1.99 -11.27
C VAL A 79 -0.28 -1.15 -12.18
N LEU A 80 0.26 -0.11 -12.81
CA LEU A 80 -0.50 0.74 -13.73
C LEU A 80 -0.99 -0.03 -14.96
N ALA A 81 -0.19 -0.95 -15.50
CA ALA A 81 -0.63 -1.82 -16.59
C ALA A 81 -1.82 -2.71 -16.18
N SER A 82 -1.81 -3.23 -14.94
CA SER A 82 -2.93 -4.00 -14.39
C SER A 82 -4.20 -3.15 -14.27
N MET A 83 -4.09 -1.96 -13.69
CA MET A 83 -5.21 -1.03 -13.52
C MET A 83 -5.79 -0.61 -14.88
N ARG A 84 -4.92 -0.37 -15.87
CA ARG A 84 -5.34 -0.07 -17.24
C ARG A 84 -6.14 -1.21 -17.85
N ARG A 85 -5.64 -2.45 -17.76
CA ARG A 85 -6.37 -3.63 -18.27
C ARG A 85 -7.71 -3.82 -17.57
N PHE A 86 -7.78 -3.58 -16.26
CA PHE A 86 -9.03 -3.61 -15.52
C PHE A 86 -10.01 -2.55 -16.06
N ALA A 87 -9.55 -1.32 -16.26
CA ALA A 87 -10.38 -0.25 -16.84
C ALA A 87 -10.83 -0.55 -18.28
N GLU A 88 -9.97 -1.14 -19.11
CA GLU A 88 -10.27 -1.41 -20.52
C GLU A 88 -11.15 -2.66 -20.73
N HIS A 89 -10.99 -3.69 -19.89
CA HIS A 89 -11.59 -4.99 -20.14
C HIS A 89 -12.61 -5.44 -19.10
N VAL A 90 -12.62 -4.84 -17.90
CA VAL A 90 -13.55 -5.21 -16.82
C VAL A 90 -14.63 -4.15 -16.65
N MET A 91 -14.25 -2.88 -16.50
CA MET A 91 -15.20 -1.78 -16.25
C MET A 91 -16.34 -1.64 -17.28
N PRO A 92 -16.16 -1.86 -18.60
CA PRO A 92 -17.27 -1.75 -19.55
C PRO A 92 -18.43 -2.70 -19.26
N ALA A 93 -18.17 -3.87 -18.66
CA ALA A 93 -19.22 -4.83 -18.28
C ALA A 93 -20.12 -4.30 -17.14
N PHE A 94 -19.69 -3.25 -16.44
CA PHE A 94 -20.43 -2.61 -15.35
C PHE A 94 -21.02 -1.25 -15.73
N ALA A 95 -20.79 -0.76 -16.95
CA ALA A 95 -21.23 0.58 -17.36
C ALA A 95 -22.76 0.70 -17.52
N GLU A 96 -23.46 -0.41 -17.78
CA GLU A 96 -24.92 -0.46 -17.88
C GLU A 96 -25.60 -1.01 -16.61
N ALA A 97 -24.81 -1.39 -15.60
CA ALA A 97 -25.36 -1.81 -14.33
C ALA A 97 -25.86 -0.56 -13.58
N HIS A 98 -27.17 -0.33 -13.61
CA HIS A 98 -27.81 0.65 -12.75
C HIS A 98 -27.41 0.36 -11.30
N VAL A 99 -26.69 1.31 -10.69
CA VAL A 99 -26.45 1.30 -9.25
C VAL A 99 -27.79 1.60 -8.60
N GLU A 100 -28.60 0.57 -8.33
CA GLU A 100 -29.64 0.68 -7.31
C GLU A 100 -28.95 1.13 -6.02
N GLU A 101 -29.47 2.21 -5.43
CA GLU A 101 -28.88 2.90 -4.28
C GLU A 101 -28.42 1.90 -3.21
N MET A 102 -27.11 1.78 -3.02
CA MET A 102 -26.56 1.11 -1.85
C MET A 102 -27.00 1.90 -0.62
N PRO A 103 -27.75 1.30 0.33
CA PRO A 103 -28.18 2.00 1.53
C PRO A 103 -26.95 2.51 2.30
N ALA A 104 -27.05 3.76 2.75
CA ALA A 104 -26.02 4.51 3.45
C ALA A 104 -25.54 3.85 4.75
#